data_AF-A0A955SQL3-F1
#
_entry.id   AF-A0A955SQL3-F1
#
_cell.length_a   1.000
_cell.length_b   1.000
_cell.length_c   1.000
_cell.angle_alpha   90.00
_cell.angle_beta   90.00
_cell.angle_gamma   90.00
#
_symmetry.space_group_name_H-M   'P 1'
#
loop_
_entity.id
_entity.type
_entity.pdbx_description
1 polymer ?
#
loop_
_entity_poly.entity_id
_entity_poly.type
_entity_poly.pdbx_seq_one_letter_code
_entity_poly.pdbx_strand_id
1 'polypeptide(L)'
;IRSEFPSLPLMVDANAAYRREHFSLLEALDEFDLMMIEQPLAAEDLKGHADLQFRIGTPICLDESAESPARVRKAIELGSCRIVNIKIQRVGGLSAAKAIHDLCAREGIANWMGTMPELGIASLHALYLATLPNCRYPTDVESSARWFKEDIVDPPIEVKGGMVQLPQEHTKRPRVDEERIERWRLG
;
A
#
# COMPACT_ATOMS: atom_id res chain seq x y z
N ILE A 1 -2.82 3.91 -22.33
CA ILE A 1 -2.49 2.67 -21.57
C ILE A 1 -3.54 1.59 -21.84
N ARG A 2 -4.79 1.72 -21.38
CA ARG A 2 -5.81 0.66 -21.55
C ARG A 2 -6.02 0.21 -23.01
N SER A 3 -5.97 1.13 -23.99
CA SER A 3 -6.03 0.77 -25.43
C SER A 3 -4.89 -0.17 -25.88
N GLU A 4 -3.67 0.09 -25.41
CA GLU A 4 -2.48 -0.69 -25.81
C GLU A 4 -2.31 -1.97 -24.96
N PHE A 5 -2.76 -1.93 -23.71
CA PHE A 5 -2.63 -3.02 -22.74
C PHE A 5 -4.01 -3.37 -22.15
N PRO A 6 -4.91 -3.98 -22.93
CA PRO A 6 -6.32 -4.13 -22.56
C PRO A 6 -6.55 -4.99 -21.31
N SER A 7 -5.69 -5.99 -21.07
CA SER A 7 -5.80 -6.90 -19.92
C SER A 7 -4.81 -6.63 -18.79
N LEU A 8 -3.94 -5.62 -18.92
CA LEU A 8 -2.96 -5.31 -17.88
C LEU A 8 -3.70 -4.81 -16.63
N PRO A 9 -3.47 -5.40 -15.45
CA PRO A 9 -3.98 -4.87 -14.20
C PRO A 9 -3.42 -3.45 -13.99
N LEU A 10 -4.32 -2.47 -13.83
CA LEU A 10 -3.97 -1.05 -13.77
C LEU A 10 -4.72 -0.40 -12.61
N MET A 11 -4.04 0.44 -11.85
CA MET A 11 -4.63 1.30 -10.83
C MET A 11 -4.16 2.74 -11.01
N VAL A 12 -4.82 3.66 -10.31
CA VAL A 12 -4.41 5.06 -10.23
C VAL A 12 -4.32 5.47 -8.76
N ASP A 13 -3.31 6.28 -8.44
CA ASP A 13 -3.19 6.98 -7.17
C ASP A 13 -3.49 8.46 -7.39
N ALA A 14 -4.45 8.98 -6.64
CA ALA A 14 -4.87 10.36 -6.71
C ALA A 14 -4.21 11.24 -5.64
N ASN A 15 -3.53 10.67 -4.63
CA ASN A 15 -2.85 11.37 -3.54
C ASN A 15 -3.68 12.53 -2.95
N ALA A 16 -4.96 12.27 -2.66
CA ALA A 16 -5.92 13.22 -2.11
C ALA A 16 -6.15 14.50 -2.94
N ALA A 17 -5.87 14.48 -4.26
CA ALA A 17 -5.90 15.67 -5.11
C ALA A 17 -7.32 16.14 -5.47
N TYR A 18 -8.34 15.27 -5.38
CA TYR A 18 -9.69 15.61 -5.80
C TYR A 18 -10.58 16.07 -4.65
N ARG A 19 -11.69 16.69 -5.03
CA ARG A 19 -12.77 17.15 -4.15
C ARG A 19 -14.09 16.59 -4.64
N ARG A 20 -15.14 16.70 -3.83
CA ARG A 20 -16.47 16.17 -4.15
C ARG A 20 -17.07 16.71 -5.45
N GLU A 21 -16.71 17.93 -5.84
CA GLU A 21 -17.11 18.51 -7.14
C GLU A 21 -16.56 17.73 -8.35
N HIS A 22 -15.49 16.96 -8.17
CA HIS A 22 -14.86 16.16 -9.21
C HIS A 22 -15.44 14.74 -9.33
N PHE A 23 -16.53 14.40 -8.62
CA PHE A 23 -17.08 13.04 -8.65
C PHE A 23 -17.41 12.57 -10.07
N SER A 24 -17.94 13.44 -10.94
CA SER A 24 -18.22 13.05 -12.33
C SER A 24 -16.97 12.72 -13.15
N LEU A 25 -15.83 13.33 -12.83
CA LEU A 25 -14.56 12.95 -13.45
C LEU A 25 -14.11 11.57 -12.96
N LEU A 26 -14.25 11.29 -11.67
CA LEU A 26 -13.87 10.01 -11.07
C LEU A 26 -14.80 8.87 -11.50
N GLU A 27 -16.10 9.14 -11.70
CA GLU A 27 -17.06 8.20 -12.28
C GLU A 27 -16.68 7.78 -13.70
N ALA A 28 -16.19 8.72 -14.53
CA ALA A 28 -15.76 8.40 -15.88
C ALA A 28 -14.58 7.40 -15.92
N LEU A 29 -13.87 7.21 -14.80
CA LEU A 29 -12.79 6.22 -14.74
C LEU A 29 -13.28 4.77 -14.71
N ASP A 30 -14.57 4.52 -14.43
CA ASP A 30 -15.17 3.17 -14.48
C ASP A 30 -15.06 2.54 -15.88
N GLU A 31 -14.93 3.35 -16.93
CA GLU A 31 -14.75 2.86 -18.31
C GLU A 31 -13.41 2.15 -18.53
N PHE A 32 -12.43 2.29 -17.61
CA PHE A 32 -11.07 1.79 -17.80
C PHE A 32 -10.77 0.47 -17.07
N ASP A 33 -11.75 -0.15 -16.41
CA ASP A 33 -11.58 -1.41 -15.68
C ASP A 33 -10.35 -1.36 -14.76
N LEU A 34 -10.31 -0.36 -13.89
CA LEU A 34 -9.20 -0.16 -12.96
C LEU A 34 -9.36 -1.12 -11.78
N MET A 35 -8.23 -1.64 -11.29
CA MET A 35 -8.19 -2.41 -10.05
C MET A 35 -8.67 -1.59 -8.86
N MET A 36 -8.28 -0.30 -8.83
CA MET A 36 -8.65 0.65 -7.79
C MET A 36 -8.37 2.11 -8.18
N ILE A 37 -8.98 3.02 -7.42
CA ILE A 37 -8.60 4.43 -7.29
C ILE A 37 -8.12 4.65 -5.85
N GLU A 38 -6.84 4.91 -5.66
CA GLU A 38 -6.24 5.16 -4.34
C GLU A 38 -6.42 6.63 -3.94
N GLN A 39 -6.85 6.81 -2.69
CA GLN A 39 -7.06 8.08 -1.98
C GLN A 39 -7.53 9.24 -2.89
N PRO A 40 -8.75 9.17 -3.47
CA PRO A 40 -9.24 10.25 -4.32
C PRO A 40 -9.38 11.59 -3.59
N LEU A 41 -9.78 11.59 -2.32
CA LEU A 41 -10.10 12.80 -1.56
C LEU A 41 -9.21 12.97 -0.33
N ALA A 42 -9.30 14.14 0.30
CA ALA A 42 -8.64 14.44 1.58
C ALA A 42 -8.79 13.33 2.62
N ALA A 43 -7.74 13.08 3.40
CA ALA A 43 -7.66 11.98 4.36
C ALA A 43 -8.80 11.98 5.40
N GLU A 44 -9.31 13.17 5.74
CA GLU A 44 -10.41 13.43 6.68
C GLU A 44 -11.78 13.08 6.10
N ASP A 45 -11.93 13.07 4.78
CA ASP A 45 -13.22 12.97 4.13
C ASP A 45 -13.69 11.52 3.90
N LEU A 46 -13.76 10.72 4.98
CA LEU A 46 -14.28 9.35 4.89
C LEU A 46 -15.71 9.29 4.34
N LYS A 47 -16.53 10.30 4.65
CA LYS A 47 -17.90 10.38 4.14
C LYS A 47 -17.91 10.63 2.63
N GLY A 48 -17.05 11.51 2.13
CA GLY A 48 -16.90 11.77 0.70
C GLY A 48 -16.42 10.52 -0.05
N HIS A 49 -15.49 9.76 0.53
CA HIS A 49 -15.07 8.48 -0.03
C HIS A 49 -16.25 7.49 -0.08
N ALA A 50 -17.09 7.42 0.96
CA ALA A 50 -18.29 6.58 0.93
C ALA A 50 -19.32 7.03 -0.11
N ASP A 51 -19.54 8.34 -0.24
CA ASP A 51 -20.43 8.91 -1.25
C ASP A 51 -19.94 8.57 -2.67
N LEU A 52 -18.63 8.68 -2.91
CA LEU A 52 -18.03 8.32 -4.19
C LEU A 52 -18.09 6.80 -4.43
N GLN A 53 -17.72 5.98 -3.44
CA GLN A 53 -17.71 4.52 -3.56
C GLN A 53 -19.10 3.95 -3.89
N PHE A 54 -20.17 4.61 -3.42
CA PHE A 54 -21.54 4.26 -3.78
C PHE A 54 -21.89 4.59 -5.24
N ARG A 55 -21.24 5.58 -5.83
CA ARG A 55 -21.47 6.04 -7.20
C ARG A 55 -20.68 5.25 -8.25
N ILE A 56 -19.51 4.71 -7.88
CA ILE A 56 -18.59 4.04 -8.82
C ILE A 56 -18.54 2.52 -8.63
N GLY A 57 -18.34 1.82 -9.73
CA GLY A 57 -18.04 0.39 -9.78
C GLY A 57 -16.62 0.09 -9.31
N THR A 58 -15.66 0.94 -9.69
CA THR A 58 -14.24 0.79 -9.35
C THR A 58 -14.01 0.83 -7.82
N PRO A 59 -13.21 -0.08 -7.26
CA PRO A 59 -12.85 -0.04 -5.84
C PRO A 59 -12.08 1.23 -5.45
N ILE A 60 -12.48 1.88 -4.36
CA ILE A 60 -11.66 2.88 -3.68
C ILE A 60 -10.70 2.16 -2.76
N CYS A 61 -9.42 2.56 -2.84
CA CYS A 61 -8.38 2.21 -1.89
C CYS A 61 -8.09 3.40 -0.96
N LEU A 62 -8.03 3.17 0.36
CA LEU A 62 -7.62 4.19 1.32
C LEU A 62 -6.14 4.05 1.67
N ASP A 63 -5.42 5.16 1.66
CA ASP A 63 -4.02 5.28 2.04
C ASP A 63 -3.86 6.22 3.24
N GLU A 64 -3.81 7.54 3.03
CA GLU A 64 -3.71 8.55 4.09
C GLU A 64 -4.90 8.47 5.07
N SER A 65 -6.09 8.11 4.58
CA SER A 65 -7.24 7.84 5.46
C SER A 65 -7.08 6.60 6.34
N ALA A 66 -6.16 5.68 6.02
CA ALA A 66 -5.91 4.44 6.77
C ALA A 66 -4.76 4.59 7.77
N GLU A 67 -4.84 5.60 8.65
CA GLU A 67 -3.76 5.93 9.60
C GLU A 67 -3.78 5.13 10.91
N SER A 68 -4.89 4.45 11.24
CA SER A 68 -5.00 3.66 12.46
C SER A 68 -6.08 2.57 12.35
N PRO A 69 -6.00 1.50 13.17
CA PRO A 69 -7.05 0.48 13.21
C PRO A 69 -8.45 1.03 13.50
N ALA A 70 -8.55 2.05 14.36
CA ALA A 70 -9.82 2.69 14.70
C ALA A 70 -10.40 3.44 13.50
N ARG A 71 -9.55 4.15 12.73
CA ARG A 71 -9.97 4.90 11.55
C ARG A 71 -10.38 3.98 10.41
N VAL A 72 -9.63 2.89 10.18
CA VAL A 72 -10.00 1.87 9.20
C VAL A 72 -11.34 1.24 9.56
N ARG A 73 -11.58 0.90 10.84
CA ARG A 73 -12.90 0.42 11.28
C ARG A 73 -14.00 1.40 10.91
N LYS A 74 -13.79 2.69 11.19
CA LYS A 74 -14.77 3.73 10.86
C LYS A 74 -15.03 3.83 9.35
N ALA A 75 -14.00 3.74 8.53
CA ALA A 75 -14.12 3.75 7.08
C ALA A 75 -14.93 2.55 6.57
N ILE A 76 -14.70 1.35 7.12
CA ILE A 76 -15.46 0.14 6.77
C ILE A 76 -16.93 0.30 7.17
N GLU A 77 -17.22 0.77 8.39
CA GLU A 77 -18.60 1.03 8.86
C GLU A 77 -19.37 2.02 7.96
N LEU A 78 -18.66 2.99 7.36
CA LEU A 78 -19.25 3.99 6.46
C LEU A 78 -19.38 3.48 5.02
N GLY A 79 -18.75 2.36 4.66
CA GLY A 79 -18.62 1.92 3.27
C GLY A 79 -17.68 2.80 2.43
N SER A 80 -16.69 3.43 3.07
CA SER A 80 -15.78 4.39 2.43
C SER A 80 -14.85 3.78 1.39
N CYS A 81 -14.61 2.46 1.44
CA CYS A 81 -13.65 1.81 0.57
C CYS A 81 -13.91 0.32 0.44
N ARG A 82 -13.24 -0.29 -0.55
CA ARG A 82 -13.22 -1.75 -0.75
C ARG A 82 -11.80 -2.33 -0.62
N ILE A 83 -10.78 -1.47 -0.56
CA ILE A 83 -9.37 -1.85 -0.42
C ILE A 83 -8.69 -0.91 0.59
N VAL A 84 -7.71 -1.42 1.34
CA VAL A 84 -6.86 -0.62 2.24
C VAL A 84 -5.38 -0.80 1.89
N ASN A 85 -4.68 0.31 1.66
CA ASN A 85 -3.22 0.36 1.60
C ASN A 85 -2.66 0.45 3.03
N ILE A 86 -1.91 -0.57 3.46
CA ILE A 86 -1.31 -0.62 4.79
C ILE A 86 0.16 -0.21 4.68
N LYS A 87 0.52 0.90 5.31
CA LYS A 87 1.91 1.35 5.49
C LYS A 87 2.29 1.27 6.96
N ILE A 88 3.24 0.41 7.31
CA ILE A 88 3.61 0.08 8.72
C ILE A 88 3.95 1.33 9.52
N GLN A 89 4.76 2.18 8.92
CA GLN A 89 5.28 3.42 9.47
C GLN A 89 4.18 4.50 9.61
N ARG A 90 3.10 4.45 8.81
CA ARG A 90 1.96 5.35 8.99
C ARG A 90 1.12 4.93 10.20
N VAL A 91 0.91 3.63 10.37
CA VAL A 91 0.01 3.10 11.39
C VAL A 91 0.68 2.90 12.76
N GLY A 92 1.96 3.25 12.87
CA GLY A 92 2.72 3.21 14.12
C GLY A 92 3.32 1.84 14.45
N GLY A 93 3.45 0.93 13.48
CA GLY A 93 4.21 -0.31 13.62
C GLY A 93 3.45 -1.60 13.29
N LEU A 94 4.15 -2.73 13.45
CA LEU A 94 3.70 -4.07 13.05
C LEU A 94 2.38 -4.50 13.70
N SER A 95 2.19 -4.20 15.00
CA SER A 95 0.99 -4.59 15.73
C SER A 95 -0.27 -3.92 15.16
N ALA A 96 -0.17 -2.61 14.86
CA ALA A 96 -1.27 -1.87 14.25
C ALA A 96 -1.53 -2.30 12.81
N ALA A 97 -0.47 -2.52 12.02
CA ALA A 97 -0.57 -3.03 10.66
C ALA A 97 -1.28 -4.40 10.61
N LYS A 98 -0.89 -5.33 11.49
CA LYS A 98 -1.55 -6.64 11.61
C LYS A 98 -3.01 -6.52 12.07
N ALA A 99 -3.31 -5.62 13.01
CA ALA A 99 -4.68 -5.39 13.45
C ALA A 99 -5.56 -4.87 12.30
N ILE A 100 -5.05 -3.99 11.44
CA ILE A 100 -5.74 -3.51 10.23
C ILE A 100 -5.92 -4.67 9.24
N HIS A 101 -4.88 -5.46 8.99
CA HIS A 101 -4.97 -6.64 8.12
C HIS A 101 -6.09 -7.58 8.57
N ASP A 102 -6.09 -7.98 9.85
CA ASP A 102 -7.04 -8.95 10.39
C ASP A 102 -8.48 -8.38 10.42
N LEU A 103 -8.63 -7.09 10.68
CA LEU A 103 -9.90 -6.37 10.55
C LEU A 103 -10.42 -6.46 9.12
N CYS A 104 -9.61 -6.06 8.13
CA CYS A 104 -10.01 -6.08 6.73
C CYS A 104 -10.39 -7.50 6.28
N ALA A 105 -9.60 -8.51 6.67
CA ALA A 105 -9.86 -9.91 6.35
C ALA A 105 -11.22 -10.39 6.87
N ARG A 106 -11.58 -10.03 8.11
CA ARG A 106 -12.88 -10.39 8.71
C ARG A 106 -14.06 -9.74 7.99
N GLU A 107 -13.89 -8.48 7.56
CA GLU A 107 -14.95 -7.71 6.91
C GLU A 107 -14.98 -7.91 5.38
N GLY A 108 -14.15 -8.80 4.83
CA GLY A 108 -14.08 -9.08 3.39
C GLY A 108 -13.47 -7.96 2.55
N ILE A 109 -12.77 -7.02 3.17
CA ILE A 109 -12.07 -5.91 2.53
C ILE A 109 -10.66 -6.36 2.17
N ALA A 110 -10.23 -6.20 0.93
CA ALA A 110 -8.88 -6.56 0.52
C ALA A 110 -7.86 -5.55 1.06
N ASN A 111 -6.63 -5.98 1.27
CA ASN A 111 -5.53 -5.07 1.59
C ASN A 111 -4.28 -5.40 0.80
N TRP A 112 -3.30 -4.52 0.93
CA TRP A 112 -1.96 -4.68 0.38
C TRP A 112 -0.98 -3.83 1.19
N MET A 113 0.32 -4.09 1.00
CA MET A 113 1.38 -3.37 1.70
C MET A 113 1.97 -2.32 0.75
N GLY A 114 1.69 -1.05 1.00
CA GLY A 114 2.36 0.05 0.32
C GLY A 114 3.66 0.45 1.00
N THR A 115 4.33 1.43 0.42
CA THR A 115 5.62 1.97 0.89
C THR A 115 5.59 3.49 1.02
N MET A 116 6.44 4.03 1.88
CA MET A 116 7.02 5.37 1.77
C MET A 116 8.53 5.15 1.60
N PRO A 117 9.09 5.21 0.37
CA PRO A 117 10.33 4.54 -0.03
C PRO A 117 11.34 4.36 1.11
N GLU A 118 11.29 3.22 1.81
CA GLU A 118 12.11 2.98 2.99
C GLU A 118 13.41 2.26 2.64
N LEU A 119 14.39 2.33 3.53
CA LEU A 119 15.56 1.44 3.48
C LEU A 119 15.13 -0.02 3.71
N GLY A 120 15.96 -0.97 3.26
CA GLY A 120 15.61 -2.38 3.22
C GLY A 120 15.20 -2.96 4.57
N ILE A 121 15.71 -2.46 5.69
CA ILE A 121 15.30 -2.89 7.04
C ILE A 121 13.80 -2.72 7.27
N ALA A 122 13.21 -1.61 6.82
CA ALA A 122 11.79 -1.33 6.98
C ALA A 122 10.97 -2.00 5.88
N SER A 123 11.46 -2.00 4.64
CA SER A 123 10.79 -2.67 3.53
C SER A 123 10.69 -4.19 3.73
N LEU A 124 11.65 -4.84 4.41
CA LEU A 124 11.54 -6.25 4.79
C LEU A 124 10.34 -6.52 5.69
N HIS A 125 10.01 -5.64 6.62
CA HIS A 125 8.81 -5.78 7.45
C HIS A 125 7.53 -5.74 6.61
N ALA A 126 7.47 -4.83 5.62
CA ALA A 126 6.35 -4.75 4.68
C ALA A 126 6.25 -6.03 3.83
N LEU A 127 7.36 -6.53 3.31
CA LEU A 127 7.41 -7.77 2.53
C LEU A 127 6.92 -8.98 3.33
N TYR A 128 7.35 -9.15 4.58
CA TYR A 128 6.88 -10.25 5.41
C TYR A 128 5.38 -10.14 5.72
N LEU A 129 4.86 -8.94 6.00
CA LEU A 129 3.41 -8.74 6.16
C LEU A 129 2.64 -8.96 4.85
N ALA A 130 3.23 -8.64 3.70
CA ALA A 130 2.61 -8.85 2.38
C ALA A 130 2.37 -10.34 2.06
N THR A 131 3.01 -11.27 2.79
CA THR A 131 2.74 -12.72 2.68
C THR A 131 1.47 -13.18 3.40
N LEU A 132 0.81 -12.31 4.17
CA LEU A 132 -0.42 -12.66 4.86
C LEU A 132 -1.59 -12.88 3.87
N PRO A 133 -2.52 -13.81 4.13
CA PRO A 133 -3.50 -14.26 3.13
C PRO A 133 -4.45 -13.18 2.56
N ASN A 134 -4.68 -12.08 3.27
CA ASN A 134 -5.58 -11.01 2.80
C ASN A 134 -4.84 -9.84 2.11
N CYS A 135 -3.50 -9.90 2.05
CA CYS A 135 -2.69 -9.09 1.16
C CYS A 135 -2.87 -9.61 -0.27
N ARG A 136 -3.89 -9.12 -0.99
CA ARG A 136 -4.32 -9.69 -2.28
C ARG A 136 -3.67 -9.05 -3.50
N TYR A 137 -3.02 -7.91 -3.34
CA TYR A 137 -2.37 -7.17 -4.42
C TYR A 137 -0.86 -7.15 -4.25
N PRO A 138 -0.08 -7.07 -5.36
CA PRO A 138 1.37 -6.90 -5.30
C PRO A 138 1.74 -5.67 -4.47
N THR A 139 2.72 -5.80 -3.58
CA THR A 139 3.23 -4.70 -2.75
C THR A 139 4.00 -3.66 -3.58
N ASP A 140 4.03 -2.41 -3.11
CA ASP A 140 4.86 -1.35 -3.69
C ASP A 140 6.36 -1.47 -3.35
N VAL A 141 6.78 -2.47 -2.58
CA VAL A 141 8.21 -2.64 -2.25
C VAL A 141 9.00 -2.97 -3.51
N GLU A 142 9.89 -2.03 -3.89
CA GLU A 142 10.78 -2.14 -5.05
C GLU A 142 12.19 -2.62 -4.65
N SER A 143 13.02 -2.92 -5.66
CA SER A 143 14.45 -3.19 -5.44
C SER A 143 15.13 -1.98 -4.78
N SER A 144 16.03 -2.21 -3.82
CA SER A 144 16.73 -1.13 -3.10
C SER A 144 17.43 -0.15 -4.05
N ALA A 145 18.03 -0.66 -5.14
CA ALA A 145 18.73 0.12 -6.15
C ALA A 145 17.86 1.11 -6.93
N ARG A 146 16.52 1.01 -6.83
CA ARG A 146 15.58 1.95 -7.44
C ARG A 146 15.66 3.34 -6.80
N TRP A 147 15.93 3.37 -5.49
CA TRP A 147 15.86 4.56 -4.64
C TRP A 147 17.22 4.94 -4.05
N PHE A 148 18.05 3.96 -3.72
CA PHE A 148 19.29 4.17 -2.98
C PHE A 148 20.51 3.72 -3.78
N LYS A 149 21.61 4.46 -3.64
CA LYS A 149 22.92 4.04 -4.17
C LYS A 149 23.46 2.81 -3.46
N GLU A 150 23.19 2.72 -2.16
CA GLU A 150 23.59 1.62 -1.28
C GLU A 150 22.53 1.46 -0.20
N ASP A 151 22.13 0.22 0.08
CA ASP A 151 21.20 -0.12 1.16
C ASP A 151 22.00 -0.58 2.40
N ILE A 152 21.40 -0.42 3.58
CA ILE A 152 21.98 -0.82 4.86
C ILE A 152 21.68 -2.28 5.21
N VAL A 153 20.96 -3.02 4.37
CA VAL A 153 20.77 -4.47 4.54
C VAL A 153 21.61 -5.27 3.55
N ASP A 154 22.05 -6.44 4.00
CA ASP A 154 22.82 -7.38 3.20
C ASP A 154 22.21 -8.81 3.26
N PRO A 155 21.82 -9.40 2.11
CA PRO A 155 21.77 -8.79 0.78
C PRO A 155 20.70 -7.67 0.68
N PRO A 156 20.83 -6.72 -0.26
CA PRO A 156 19.79 -5.73 -0.54
C PRO A 156 18.53 -6.39 -1.10
N ILE A 157 17.42 -5.65 -1.11
CA ILE A 157 16.17 -6.12 -1.71
C ILE A 157 16.31 -6.14 -3.23
N GLU A 158 16.01 -7.28 -3.83
CA GLU A 158 16.01 -7.46 -5.29
C GLU A 158 14.65 -7.99 -5.77
N VAL A 159 14.08 -7.31 -6.74
CA VAL A 159 12.92 -7.77 -7.52
C VAL A 159 13.42 -8.48 -8.78
N LYS A 160 13.08 -9.76 -8.94
CA LYS A 160 13.41 -10.58 -10.11
C LYS A 160 12.12 -11.10 -10.74
N GLY A 161 11.88 -10.74 -12.00
CA GLY A 161 10.66 -11.15 -12.72
C GLY A 161 9.36 -10.69 -12.05
N GLY A 162 9.36 -9.51 -11.42
CA GLY A 162 8.22 -8.98 -10.67
C GLY A 162 8.00 -9.58 -9.28
N MET A 163 8.93 -10.42 -8.81
CA MET A 163 8.82 -11.10 -7.51
C MET A 163 9.99 -10.77 -6.60
N VAL A 164 9.73 -10.67 -5.31
CA VAL A 164 10.75 -10.65 -4.25
C VAL A 164 10.78 -12.00 -3.56
N GLN A 165 11.97 -12.58 -3.40
CA GLN A 165 12.13 -13.85 -2.70
C GLN A 165 12.51 -13.60 -1.23
N LEU A 166 11.67 -14.07 -0.32
CA LEU A 166 11.94 -14.00 1.12
C LEU A 166 12.54 -15.31 1.63
N PRO A 167 13.65 -15.27 2.38
CA PRO A 167 14.19 -16.44 3.05
C PRO A 167 13.20 -16.99 4.08
N GLN A 168 12.91 -18.29 3.98
CA GLN A 168 12.08 -19.03 4.95
C GLN A 168 12.84 -19.22 6.27
N GLU A 169 14.13 -19.58 6.20
CA GLU A 169 14.99 -19.75 7.37
C GLU A 169 15.37 -18.38 7.95
N HIS A 170 15.09 -18.17 9.24
CA HIS A 170 15.43 -16.93 9.96
C HIS A 170 16.92 -16.57 9.88
N THR A 171 17.80 -17.57 9.84
CA THR A 171 19.26 -17.40 9.78
C THR A 171 19.75 -16.82 8.47
N LYS A 172 18.96 -16.94 7.39
CA LYS A 172 19.28 -16.50 6.03
C LYS A 172 18.64 -15.15 5.67
N ARG A 173 17.96 -14.51 6.62
CA ARG A 173 17.34 -13.19 6.39
C ARG A 173 18.40 -12.11 6.22
N PRO A 174 18.15 -11.08 5.40
CA PRO A 174 19.05 -9.95 5.31
C PRO A 174 19.32 -9.33 6.68
N ARG A 175 20.58 -8.93 6.89
CA ARG A 175 21.03 -8.32 8.13
C ARG A 175 21.42 -6.88 7.91
N VAL A 176 21.27 -6.08 8.95
CA VAL A 176 21.77 -4.71 8.95
C VAL A 176 23.31 -4.74 8.92
N ASP A 177 23.88 -3.95 8.03
CA ASP A 177 25.30 -3.69 7.91
C ASP A 177 25.61 -2.37 8.66
N GLU A 178 26.17 -2.50 9.86
CA GLU A 178 26.50 -1.38 10.75
C GLU A 178 27.59 -0.47 10.15
N GLU A 179 28.49 -1.01 9.31
CA GLU A 179 29.52 -0.20 8.64
C GLU A 179 28.90 0.73 7.60
N ARG A 180 27.88 0.24 6.88
CA ARG A 180 27.10 1.09 5.96
C ARG A 180 26.31 2.15 6.71
N ILE A 181 25.74 1.82 7.88
CA ILE A 181 25.07 2.82 8.73
C ILE A 181 26.05 3.95 9.09
N GLU A 182 27.23 3.62 9.62
CA GLU A 182 28.19 4.64 10.05
C GLU A 182 28.68 5.50 8.88
N ARG A 183 28.87 4.89 7.70
CA ARG A 183 29.26 5.61 6.47
C ARG A 183 28.24 6.67 6.03
N TRP A 184 26.95 6.35 6.11
CA TRP A 184 25.87 7.23 5.66
C TRP A 184 25.29 8.12 6.75
N ARG A 185 25.73 7.96 7.99
CA ARG A 185 25.30 8.77 9.12
C ARG A 185 25.72 10.22 8.93
N LEU A 186 24.77 11.13 9.06
CA LEU A 186 25.06 12.56 9.20
C LEU A 186 25.47 12.82 10.65
N GLY A 187 26.63 13.46 10.82
CA GLY A 187 27.17 13.86 12.13
C GLY A 187 26.35 14.93 12.83
#